data_AF-A0A9P7WTA6-F1
#
_entry.id   AF-A0A9P7WTA6-F1
#
_cell.length_a   1.000
_cell.length_b   1.000
_cell.length_c   1.000
_cell.angle_alpha   90.00
_cell.angle_beta   90.00
_cell.angle_gamma   90.00
#
_symmetry.space_group_name_H-M   'P 1'
#
loop_
_entity.id
_entity.type
_entity.pdbx_description
1 polymer ?
#
loop_
_entity_poly.entity_id
_entity_poly.type
_entity_poly.pdbx_seq_one_letter_code
_entity_poly.pdbx_strand_id
1 'polypeptide(L)'
;MESRRLGAVFHFTRDEQVRSRGAILVLARQIVSWRERRLRSKIASAVESAAKERSDITRMAPEKQFQQLVQEPMETSGNASPAFVIILDALGECDDAYAITLLHLFGKLPHQAKLFITSRGEPHLKRCYKSDLLESRLKILSMGGGGLELVENDISAYFKARLPNMVAQWVTELSNWPGDEKRRALVDKTQGLFICATTVARMLADPKSRNPEKQLNDILSSDNIRLDDTYAQILDRTCPIGSDSDLLDLFRNVLGALVVARVPINIHALASLLSPDGSQGREFAHHIRATILSYLQAVLIIPDVEASEVAQDARLIHFIHTFFVDYLTNSFRCDHRFLLDLSEQHEKLAIGCLRRMRDLKHNMCDFDPSLLNSEVPDLEQHIRDNISPGLQYACTQVSVHISQTPAESGEVRTLVEELAAVRLMYWLEGLSLMGRVPEVVGMASQIETWLKV
;
A
#
# COMPACT_ATOMS: atom_id res chain seq x y z
N MET A 1 11.23 29.18 11.09
CA MET A 1 11.39 28.41 9.84
C MET A 1 11.64 26.96 10.21
N GLU A 2 10.67 26.07 10.04
CA GLU A 2 10.90 24.64 10.19
C GLU A 2 11.95 24.21 9.15
N SER A 3 13.13 23.82 9.60
CA SER A 3 14.15 23.28 8.71
C SER A 3 13.69 21.91 8.19
N ARG A 4 13.10 21.88 6.99
CA ARG A 4 12.71 20.67 6.24
C ARG A 4 13.97 19.85 5.87
N ARG A 5 14.49 19.10 6.85
CA ARG A 5 15.69 18.25 6.74
C ARG A 5 15.38 16.81 6.30
N LEU A 6 14.13 16.49 6.01
CA LEU A 6 13.77 15.17 5.48
C LEU A 6 14.35 15.03 4.06
N GLY A 7 15.27 14.08 3.88
CA GLY A 7 15.92 13.80 2.60
C GLY A 7 15.22 12.67 1.84
N ALA A 8 14.90 11.56 2.52
CA ALA A 8 14.21 10.44 1.92
C ALA A 8 13.48 9.56 2.97
N VAL A 9 12.44 8.87 2.51
CA VAL A 9 11.64 7.90 3.27
C VAL A 9 11.39 6.68 2.40
N PHE A 10 11.62 5.50 2.97
CA PHE A 10 11.16 4.25 2.39
C PHE A 10 10.42 3.45 3.47
N HIS A 11 9.22 2.97 3.12
CA HIS A 11 8.38 2.13 3.97
C HIS A 11 8.41 0.70 3.42
N PHE A 12 8.86 -0.25 4.24
CA PHE A 12 8.93 -1.66 3.87
C PHE A 12 7.61 -2.36 4.19
N THR A 13 7.16 -3.19 3.26
CA THR A 13 5.95 -4.00 3.38
C THR A 13 6.25 -5.43 2.94
N ARG A 14 5.64 -6.42 3.59
CA ARG A 14 5.85 -7.84 3.26
C ARG A 14 5.33 -8.18 1.87
N ASP A 15 4.23 -7.57 1.45
CA ASP A 15 3.51 -7.93 0.21
C ASP A 15 4.19 -7.38 -1.06
N GLU A 16 5.14 -6.45 -0.90
CA GLU A 16 5.89 -5.84 -2.00
C GLU A 16 7.39 -6.14 -1.94
N GLN A 17 7.82 -7.38 -1.64
CA GLN A 17 9.26 -7.75 -1.59
C GLN A 17 10.08 -7.29 -2.82
N VAL A 18 9.47 -7.33 -4.01
CA VAL A 18 10.11 -6.85 -5.25
C VAL A 18 10.37 -5.34 -5.21
N ARG A 19 9.43 -4.56 -4.66
CA ARG A 19 9.58 -3.12 -4.45
C ARG A 19 10.56 -2.81 -3.32
N SER A 20 10.55 -3.62 -2.26
CA SER A 20 11.50 -3.54 -1.14
C SER A 20 12.95 -3.70 -1.62
N ARG A 21 13.21 -4.58 -2.60
CA ARG A 21 14.51 -4.70 -3.27
C ARG A 21 14.92 -3.49 -4.11
N GLY A 22 13.99 -2.58 -4.42
CA GLY A 22 14.24 -1.30 -5.07
C GLY A 22 14.50 -0.13 -4.13
N ALA A 23 14.59 -0.36 -2.80
CA ALA A 23 14.69 0.72 -1.80
C ALA A 23 15.82 1.71 -2.08
N ILE A 24 17.01 1.24 -2.49
CA ILE A 24 18.16 2.10 -2.76
C ILE A 24 17.88 3.08 -3.91
N LEU A 25 17.25 2.60 -4.99
CA LEU A 25 16.89 3.42 -6.15
C LEU A 25 15.87 4.51 -5.76
N VAL A 26 14.84 4.11 -5.00
CA VAL A 26 13.80 5.03 -4.53
C VAL A 26 14.38 6.08 -3.61
N LEU A 27 15.21 5.68 -2.64
CA LEU A 27 15.89 6.59 -1.72
C LEU A 27 16.82 7.55 -2.48
N ALA A 28 17.64 7.05 -3.41
CA ALA A 28 18.51 7.89 -4.23
C ALA A 28 17.71 8.94 -5.02
N ARG A 29 16.60 8.53 -5.66
CA ARG A 29 15.70 9.45 -6.38
C ARG A 29 15.10 10.50 -5.45
N GLN A 30 14.70 10.13 -4.23
CA GLN A 30 14.17 11.09 -3.27
C GLN A 30 15.24 12.08 -2.79
N ILE A 31 16.48 11.62 -2.57
CA ILE A 31 17.60 12.50 -2.19
C ILE A 31 17.90 13.51 -3.31
N VAL A 32 17.74 13.17 -4.59
CA VAL A 32 17.85 14.12 -5.73
C VAL A 32 16.82 15.26 -5.62
N SER A 33 15.62 14.96 -5.12
CA SER A 33 14.54 15.93 -4.96
C SER A 33 14.76 16.89 -3.78
N TRP A 34 15.74 16.59 -2.91
CA TRP A 34 16.08 17.43 -1.78
C TRP A 34 16.80 18.73 -2.20
N ARG A 35 16.72 19.76 -1.36
CA ARG A 35 17.03 21.16 -1.72
C ARG A 35 18.51 21.46 -1.98
N GLU A 36 19.42 20.51 -1.74
CA GLU A 36 20.86 20.74 -1.88
C GLU A 36 21.31 20.55 -3.33
N ARG A 37 21.56 21.68 -4.02
CA ARG A 37 21.89 21.71 -5.46
C ARG A 37 23.10 20.85 -5.82
N ARG A 38 24.13 20.81 -4.96
CA ARG A 38 25.36 20.05 -5.23
C ARG A 38 25.09 18.54 -5.21
N LEU A 39 24.48 18.04 -4.14
CA LEU A 39 24.15 16.62 -4.01
C LEU A 39 23.18 16.17 -5.12
N ARG A 40 22.16 17.00 -5.43
CA ARG A 40 21.26 16.78 -6.54
C ARG A 40 22.00 16.61 -7.87
N SER A 41 22.92 17.52 -8.19
CA SER A 41 23.67 17.46 -9.46
C SER A 41 24.54 16.20 -9.57
N LYS A 42 25.13 15.75 -8.45
CA LYS A 42 25.99 14.57 -8.42
C LYS A 42 25.20 13.27 -8.57
N ILE A 43 24.09 13.13 -7.83
CA ILE A 43 23.24 11.93 -7.96
C ILE A 43 22.58 11.91 -9.34
N ALA A 44 22.10 13.04 -9.86
CA ALA A 44 21.55 13.10 -11.22
C ALA A 44 22.58 12.69 -12.28
N SER A 45 23.81 13.19 -12.18
CA SER A 45 24.91 12.79 -13.06
C SER A 45 25.25 11.30 -12.95
N ALA A 46 25.20 10.72 -11.74
CA ALA A 46 25.44 9.30 -11.53
C ALA A 46 24.34 8.44 -12.16
N VAL A 47 23.07 8.82 -11.98
CA VAL A 47 21.91 8.17 -12.62
C VAL A 47 22.01 8.25 -14.15
N GLU A 48 22.33 9.43 -14.69
CA GLU A 48 22.51 9.62 -16.14
C GLU A 48 23.68 8.80 -16.70
N SER A 49 24.78 8.70 -15.98
CA SER A 49 25.96 7.92 -16.41
C SER A 49 25.64 6.42 -16.41
N ALA A 50 24.99 5.93 -15.35
CA ALA A 50 24.53 4.55 -15.27
C ALA A 50 23.56 4.19 -16.42
N ALA A 51 22.67 5.12 -16.77
CA ALA A 51 21.75 4.97 -17.89
C ALA A 51 22.47 4.97 -19.26
N LYS A 52 23.47 5.85 -19.45
CA LYS A 52 24.26 5.96 -20.69
C LYS A 52 25.15 4.73 -20.94
N GLU A 53 25.71 4.14 -19.89
CA GLU A 53 26.59 2.97 -20.00
C GLU A 53 25.84 1.67 -20.32
N ARG A 54 24.51 1.70 -20.52
CA ARG A 54 23.64 0.52 -20.61
C ARG A 54 23.84 -0.46 -19.45
N SER A 55 24.36 0.04 -18.33
CA SER A 55 24.46 -0.72 -17.11
C SER A 55 23.03 -0.78 -16.55
N ASP A 56 22.44 -1.97 -16.51
CA ASP A 56 21.11 -2.12 -15.92
C ASP A 56 21.26 -2.02 -14.39
N ILE A 57 21.40 -0.78 -13.91
CA ILE A 57 21.63 -0.48 -12.50
C ILE A 57 20.54 -1.09 -11.63
N THR A 58 19.33 -1.28 -12.18
CA THR A 58 18.21 -1.92 -11.49
C THR A 58 18.43 -3.41 -11.22
N ARG A 59 19.31 -4.07 -11.99
CA ARG A 59 19.68 -5.49 -11.86
C ARG A 59 21.03 -5.70 -11.17
N MET A 60 21.72 -4.63 -10.79
CA MET A 60 22.96 -4.73 -10.04
C MET A 60 22.73 -5.20 -8.60
N ALA A 61 23.78 -5.75 -8.00
CA ALA A 61 23.80 -6.05 -6.58
C ALA A 61 23.54 -4.76 -5.75
N PRO A 62 22.83 -4.85 -4.60
CA PRO A 62 22.48 -3.69 -3.78
C PRO A 62 23.69 -2.84 -3.38
N GLU A 63 24.84 -3.46 -3.13
CA GLU A 63 26.08 -2.79 -2.78
C GLU A 63 26.56 -1.87 -3.90
N LYS A 64 26.48 -2.32 -5.16
CA LYS A 64 26.85 -1.52 -6.33
C LYS A 64 25.87 -0.38 -6.58
N GLN A 65 24.57 -0.66 -6.45
CA GLN A 65 23.53 0.38 -6.54
C GLN A 65 23.79 1.48 -5.52
N PHE A 66 24.03 1.10 -4.26
CA PHE A 66 24.28 2.05 -3.18
C PHE A 66 25.56 2.85 -3.40
N GLN A 67 26.64 2.18 -3.82
CA GLN A 67 27.91 2.82 -4.09
C GLN A 67 27.76 3.94 -5.14
N GLN A 68 27.21 3.61 -6.31
CA GLN A 68 27.10 4.54 -7.44
C GLN A 68 26.06 5.64 -7.22
N LEU A 69 24.92 5.31 -6.60
CA LEU A 69 23.78 6.24 -6.51
C LEU A 69 23.73 7.06 -5.23
N VAL A 70 24.37 6.59 -4.16
CA VAL A 70 24.29 7.22 -2.84
C VAL A 70 25.67 7.59 -2.32
N GLN A 71 26.57 6.61 -2.19
CA GLN A 71 27.87 6.82 -1.53
C GLN A 71 28.78 7.79 -2.31
N GLU A 72 29.11 7.49 -3.57
CA GLU A 72 30.01 8.31 -4.39
C GLU A 72 29.46 9.74 -4.62
N PRO A 73 28.15 9.93 -4.92
CA PRO A 73 27.59 11.28 -5.01
C PRO A 73 27.68 12.08 -3.70
N MET A 74 27.56 11.42 -2.55
CA MET A 74 27.67 12.07 -1.25
C MET A 74 29.12 12.48 -0.95
N GLU A 75 30.08 11.57 -1.14
CA GLU A 75 31.51 11.84 -0.93
C GLU A 75 32.00 12.99 -1.82
N THR A 76 31.55 13.03 -3.07
CA THR A 76 31.95 14.06 -4.05
C THR A 76 31.20 15.39 -3.91
N SER A 77 30.11 15.45 -3.13
CA SER A 77 29.34 16.69 -2.88
C SER A 77 30.01 17.64 -1.88
N GLY A 78 30.97 17.13 -1.10
CA GLY A 78 31.73 17.87 -0.08
C GLY A 78 30.97 18.08 1.24
N ASN A 79 31.72 18.38 2.30
CA ASN A 79 31.20 18.43 3.68
C ASN A 79 30.31 19.64 4.02
N ALA A 80 30.06 20.55 3.07
CA ALA A 80 29.33 21.80 3.29
C ALA A 80 27.79 21.64 3.26
N SER A 81 27.28 20.47 2.90
CA SER A 81 25.84 20.20 2.83
C SER A 81 25.22 20.15 4.24
N PRO A 82 24.01 20.71 4.44
CA PRO A 82 23.32 20.60 5.73
C PRO A 82 22.98 19.14 6.04
N ALA A 83 22.85 18.81 7.33
CA ALA A 83 22.43 17.47 7.73
C ALA A 83 20.98 17.20 7.28
N PHE A 84 20.72 15.97 6.81
CA PHE A 84 19.41 15.49 6.39
C PHE A 84 19.09 14.13 7.00
N VAL A 85 17.82 13.76 6.98
CA VAL A 85 17.30 12.52 7.58
C VAL A 85 16.85 11.55 6.48
N ILE A 86 17.27 10.30 6.59
CA ILE A 86 16.78 9.17 5.82
C ILE A 86 15.96 8.29 6.78
N ILE A 87 14.71 8.00 6.42
CA ILE A 87 13.83 7.14 7.20
C ILE A 87 13.69 5.78 6.52
N LEU A 88 14.04 4.73 7.24
CA LEU A 88 13.76 3.34 6.86
C LEU A 88 12.67 2.82 7.80
N ASP A 89 11.43 2.86 7.35
CA ASP A 89 10.28 2.52 8.17
C ASP A 89 9.89 1.05 7.97
N ALA A 90 9.62 0.35 9.07
CA ALA A 90 9.24 -1.06 9.13
C ALA A 90 10.27 -2.02 8.52
N LEU A 91 11.57 -1.79 8.73
CA LEU A 91 12.67 -2.55 8.09
C LEU A 91 12.56 -4.09 8.25
N GLY A 92 11.96 -4.56 9.34
CA GLY A 92 11.69 -5.99 9.60
C GLY A 92 10.64 -6.65 8.70
N GLU A 93 9.96 -5.87 7.85
CA GLU A 93 9.02 -6.39 6.85
C GLU A 93 9.71 -6.74 5.52
N CYS A 94 11.02 -6.51 5.42
CA CYS A 94 11.85 -6.87 4.28
C CYS A 94 12.55 -8.22 4.49
N ASP A 95 12.95 -8.88 3.39
CA ASP A 95 13.88 -10.01 3.41
C ASP A 95 15.08 -9.78 4.36
N ASP A 96 15.30 -10.73 5.27
CA ASP A 96 16.32 -10.66 6.33
C ASP A 96 17.71 -10.33 5.77
N ALA A 97 18.14 -10.97 4.68
CA ALA A 97 19.46 -10.74 4.11
C ALA A 97 19.59 -9.33 3.51
N TYR A 98 18.54 -8.85 2.84
CA TYR A 98 18.51 -7.50 2.29
C TYR A 98 18.44 -6.43 3.40
N ALA A 99 17.64 -6.63 4.45
CA ALA A 99 17.57 -5.72 5.59
C ALA A 99 18.94 -5.55 6.27
N ILE A 100 19.66 -6.66 6.46
CA ILE A 100 21.04 -6.65 6.98
C ILE A 100 21.97 -5.88 6.04
N THR A 101 21.86 -6.10 4.73
CA THR A 101 22.67 -5.42 3.72
C THR A 101 22.44 -3.90 3.77
N LEU A 102 21.20 -3.45 3.85
CA LEU A 102 20.85 -2.04 3.97
C LEU A 102 21.43 -1.40 5.24
N LEU A 103 21.35 -2.07 6.39
CA LEU A 103 21.94 -1.55 7.63
C LEU A 103 23.45 -1.31 7.49
N HIS A 104 24.16 -2.27 6.89
CA HIS A 104 25.60 -2.14 6.67
C HIS A 104 25.94 -1.04 5.67
N LEU A 105 25.16 -0.88 4.60
CA LEU A 105 25.38 0.14 3.57
C LEU A 105 25.09 1.54 4.11
N PHE A 106 23.90 1.77 4.66
CA PHE A 106 23.51 3.08 5.19
C PHE A 106 24.29 3.47 6.45
N GLY A 107 24.82 2.50 7.20
CA GLY A 107 25.73 2.73 8.32
C GLY A 107 27.07 3.37 7.92
N LYS A 108 27.48 3.24 6.65
CA LYS A 108 28.72 3.85 6.11
C LYS A 108 28.55 5.32 5.71
N LEU A 109 27.31 5.84 5.69
CA LEU A 109 27.06 7.20 5.28
C LEU A 109 27.75 8.21 6.21
N PRO A 110 28.15 9.39 5.67
CA PRO A 110 28.82 10.40 6.46
C PRO A 110 27.84 11.05 7.45
N HIS A 111 28.38 11.74 8.47
CA HIS A 111 27.60 12.27 9.59
C HIS A 111 26.48 13.26 9.20
N GLN A 112 26.50 13.82 7.98
CA GLN A 112 25.42 14.65 7.46
C GLN A 112 24.13 13.84 7.19
N ALA A 113 24.22 12.56 6.85
CA ALA A 113 23.04 11.69 6.73
C ALA A 113 22.71 11.05 8.08
N LYS A 114 21.60 11.47 8.67
CA LYS A 114 21.05 10.86 9.87
C LYS A 114 20.05 9.79 9.47
N LEU A 115 20.24 8.58 10.00
CA LEU A 115 19.36 7.46 9.73
C LEU A 115 18.36 7.30 10.88
N PHE A 116 17.08 7.24 10.56
CA PHE A 116 16.03 6.88 11.50
C PHE A 116 15.38 5.58 11.02
N ILE A 117 15.43 4.54 11.85
CA ILE A 117 14.93 3.21 11.49
C ILE A 117 13.86 2.82 12.48
N THR A 118 12.75 2.32 11.97
CA THR A 118 11.78 1.58 12.77
C THR A 118 11.83 0.11 12.36
N SER A 119 11.82 -0.79 13.33
CA SER A 119 11.79 -2.23 13.10
C SER A 119 11.15 -2.93 14.28
N ARG A 120 10.66 -4.16 14.06
CA ARG A 120 10.34 -5.05 15.17
C ARG A 120 11.64 -5.53 15.84
N GLY A 121 11.52 -6.04 17.06
CA GLY A 121 12.66 -6.48 17.87
C GLY A 121 13.23 -7.84 17.45
N GLU A 122 13.39 -8.07 16.15
CA GLU A 122 13.78 -9.35 15.56
C GLU A 122 15.23 -9.74 15.90
N PRO A 123 15.51 -11.03 16.21
CA PRO A 123 16.84 -11.45 16.61
C PRO A 123 17.93 -11.19 15.56
N HIS A 124 17.62 -11.30 14.27
CA HIS A 124 18.59 -11.11 13.19
C HIS A 124 19.07 -9.65 13.10
N LEU A 125 18.16 -8.67 13.23
CA LEU A 125 18.52 -7.24 13.27
C LEU A 125 19.27 -6.89 14.56
N LYS A 126 18.82 -7.43 15.71
CA LYS A 126 19.49 -7.23 17.00
C LYS A 126 20.97 -7.65 16.99
N ARG A 127 21.33 -8.70 16.26
CA ARG A 127 22.73 -9.11 16.09
C ARG A 127 23.52 -8.09 15.28
N CYS A 128 22.94 -7.56 14.21
CA CYS A 128 23.60 -6.57 13.35
C CYS A 128 23.86 -5.25 14.09
N TYR A 129 22.95 -4.84 14.97
CA TYR A 129 23.11 -3.64 15.79
C TYR A 129 24.30 -3.71 16.77
N LYS A 130 24.79 -4.92 17.08
CA LYS A 130 25.94 -5.16 17.95
C LYS A 130 27.26 -5.33 17.18
N SER A 131 27.28 -5.07 15.87
CA SER A 131 28.51 -5.08 15.10
C SER A 131 29.34 -3.82 15.39
N ASP A 132 30.67 -3.94 15.41
CA ASP A 132 31.61 -2.84 15.68
C ASP A 132 31.35 -1.59 14.82
N LEU A 133 30.90 -1.81 13.57
CA LEU A 133 30.57 -0.75 12.61
C LEU A 133 29.40 0.13 13.06
N LEU A 134 28.36 -0.49 13.64
CA LEU A 134 27.10 0.17 13.97
C LEU A 134 26.99 0.53 15.46
N GLU A 135 27.63 -0.23 16.35
CA GLU A 135 27.50 -0.05 17.80
C GLU A 135 27.88 1.36 18.26
N SER A 136 28.91 1.96 17.66
CA SER A 136 29.35 3.33 17.97
C SER A 136 28.48 4.43 17.34
N ARG A 137 27.60 4.10 16.39
CA ARG A 137 26.80 5.07 15.60
C ARG A 137 25.30 4.94 15.81
N LEU A 138 24.83 3.81 16.34
CA LEU A 138 23.43 3.48 16.49
C LEU A 138 22.95 3.76 17.91
N LYS A 139 21.86 4.51 18.05
CA LYS A 139 21.13 4.64 19.31
C LYS A 139 19.85 3.81 19.21
N ILE A 140 19.76 2.72 19.96
CA ILE A 140 18.56 1.89 20.01
C ILE A 140 17.60 2.45 21.05
N LEU A 141 16.37 2.74 20.62
CA LEU A 141 15.27 3.12 21.50
C LEU A 141 14.26 1.98 21.52
N SER A 142 14.26 1.20 22.61
CA SER A 142 13.26 0.13 22.79
C SER A 142 11.96 0.73 23.30
N MET A 143 10.89 0.65 22.50
CA MET A 143 9.58 1.18 22.88
C MET A 143 8.74 0.19 23.71
N GLY A 144 9.10 -1.10 23.75
CA GLY A 144 8.34 -2.15 24.44
C GLY A 144 8.63 -2.31 25.93
N GLY A 145 9.23 -1.30 26.59
CA GLY A 145 9.69 -1.38 27.98
C GLY A 145 8.88 -0.54 28.98
N GLY A 146 7.90 0.25 28.53
CA GLY A 146 6.94 0.90 29.43
C GLY A 146 6.04 -0.16 30.06
N GLY A 147 5.79 -0.08 31.37
CA GLY A 147 4.80 -0.94 32.01
C GLY A 147 3.44 -0.80 31.31
N LEU A 148 2.61 -1.85 31.33
CA LEU A 148 1.29 -1.87 30.71
C LEU A 148 0.45 -0.63 31.08
N GLU A 149 0.56 -0.19 32.33
CA GLU A 149 -0.08 1.02 32.86
C GLU A 149 0.24 2.30 32.07
N LEU A 150 1.48 2.48 31.59
CA LEU A 150 1.85 3.64 30.77
C LEU A 150 1.13 3.61 29.41
N VAL A 151 1.07 2.44 28.78
CA VAL A 151 0.39 2.26 27.50
C VAL A 151 -1.12 2.49 27.66
N GLU A 152 -1.72 1.95 28.72
CA GLU A 152 -3.13 2.17 29.05
C GLU A 152 -3.45 3.63 29.31
N ASN A 153 -2.54 4.37 29.99
CA ASN A 153 -2.68 5.80 30.19
C ASN A 153 -2.63 6.58 28.87
N ASP A 154 -1.72 6.24 27.96
CA ASP A 154 -1.63 6.89 26.65
C ASP A 154 -2.87 6.57 25.78
N ILE A 155 -3.39 5.34 25.85
CA ILE A 155 -4.65 4.95 25.17
C ILE A 155 -5.85 5.70 25.76
N SER A 156 -5.92 5.83 27.09
CA SER A 156 -6.95 6.62 27.78
C SER A 156 -6.91 8.09 27.35
N ALA A 157 -5.70 8.66 27.26
CA ALA A 157 -5.49 10.02 26.77
C ALA A 157 -5.90 10.16 25.29
N TYR A 158 -5.57 9.17 24.45
CA TYR A 158 -6.02 9.12 23.06
C TYR A 158 -7.55 9.14 22.96
N PHE A 159 -8.26 8.29 23.69
CA PHE A 159 -9.73 8.27 23.68
C PHE A 159 -10.31 9.62 24.14
N LYS A 160 -9.77 10.18 25.24
CA LYS A 160 -10.22 11.46 25.78
C LYS A 160 -10.03 12.61 24.78
N ALA A 161 -8.93 12.64 24.06
CA ALA A 161 -8.63 13.70 23.09
C ALA A 161 -9.38 13.52 21.76
N ARG A 162 -9.57 12.27 21.31
CA ARG A 162 -10.01 11.99 19.95
C ARG A 162 -11.52 11.73 19.84
N LEU A 163 -12.11 10.96 20.76
CA LEU A 163 -13.52 10.57 20.67
C LEU A 163 -14.47 11.78 20.58
N PRO A 164 -14.36 12.84 21.40
CA PRO A 164 -15.30 13.96 21.34
C PRO A 164 -15.41 14.58 19.95
N ASN A 165 -14.27 14.71 19.25
CA ASN A 165 -14.22 15.26 17.91
C ASN A 165 -14.82 14.31 16.86
N MET A 166 -14.73 13.00 17.07
CA MET A 166 -15.20 12.00 16.12
C MET A 166 -16.71 11.76 16.23
N VAL A 167 -17.29 11.90 17.43
CA VAL A 167 -18.72 11.65 17.68
C VAL A 167 -19.56 12.93 17.80
N ALA A 168 -18.94 14.10 17.59
CA ALA A 168 -19.55 15.42 17.80
C ALA A 168 -20.90 15.63 17.07
N GLN A 169 -21.12 14.92 15.97
CA GLN A 169 -22.36 15.02 15.19
C GLN A 169 -23.53 14.24 15.80
N TRP A 170 -23.28 13.29 16.70
CA TRP A 170 -24.28 12.35 17.22
C TRP A 170 -24.39 12.36 18.75
N VAL A 171 -23.42 12.95 19.45
CA VAL A 171 -23.42 13.04 20.91
C VAL A 171 -23.55 14.50 21.32
N THR A 172 -24.57 14.80 22.13
CA THR A 172 -24.89 16.15 22.61
C THR A 172 -23.98 16.59 23.76
N GLU A 173 -23.63 15.69 24.69
CA GLU A 173 -22.80 15.99 25.87
C GLU A 173 -21.36 15.48 25.71
N LEU A 174 -20.55 16.21 24.95
CA LEU A 174 -19.17 15.80 24.61
C LEU A 174 -18.14 15.99 25.73
N SER A 175 -18.42 16.84 26.71
CA SER A 175 -17.43 17.27 27.72
C SER A 175 -16.94 16.13 28.61
N ASN A 176 -17.77 15.11 28.82
CA ASN A 176 -17.42 13.95 29.63
C ASN A 176 -17.70 12.61 28.93
N TRP A 177 -18.26 12.57 27.72
CA TRP A 177 -18.55 11.30 27.04
C TRP A 177 -17.26 10.52 26.71
N PRO A 178 -17.19 9.19 26.91
CA PRO A 178 -18.26 8.28 27.37
C PRO A 178 -18.39 8.12 28.90
N GLY A 179 -17.67 8.93 29.68
CA GLY A 179 -17.53 8.81 31.12
C GLY A 179 -16.27 8.03 31.50
N ASP A 180 -15.74 8.29 32.68
CA ASP A 180 -14.47 7.70 33.15
C ASP A 180 -14.53 6.17 33.29
N GLU A 181 -15.68 5.62 33.68
CA GLU A 181 -15.88 4.19 33.83
C GLU A 181 -15.89 3.47 32.48
N LYS A 182 -16.74 3.92 31.54
CA LYS A 182 -16.81 3.35 30.19
C LYS A 182 -15.48 3.52 29.45
N ARG A 183 -14.79 4.65 29.64
CA ARG A 183 -13.45 4.86 29.06
C ARG A 183 -12.42 3.90 29.64
N ARG A 184 -12.42 3.64 30.95
CA ARG A 184 -11.55 2.60 31.55
C ARG A 184 -11.86 1.22 30.98
N ALA A 185 -13.14 0.86 30.84
CA ALA A 185 -13.54 -0.40 30.22
C ALA A 185 -13.11 -0.50 28.75
N LEU A 186 -13.14 0.60 28.00
CA LEU A 186 -12.59 0.65 26.64
C LEU A 186 -11.07 0.43 26.63
N VAL A 187 -10.33 1.08 27.53
CA VAL A 187 -8.86 0.93 27.64
C VAL A 187 -8.50 -0.51 27.92
N ASP A 188 -9.13 -1.14 28.92
CA ASP A 188 -8.93 -2.55 29.26
C ASP A 188 -9.20 -3.47 28.06
N LYS A 189 -10.28 -3.21 27.32
CA LYS A 189 -10.62 -3.94 26.08
C LYS A 189 -9.60 -3.81 24.96
N THR A 190 -8.74 -2.79 24.96
CA THR A 190 -7.69 -2.68 23.93
C THR A 190 -6.51 -3.62 24.18
N GLN A 191 -6.38 -4.19 25.38
CA GLN A 191 -5.25 -5.04 25.80
C GLN A 191 -3.88 -4.39 25.50
N GLY A 192 -3.79 -3.06 25.66
CA GLY A 192 -2.57 -2.30 25.37
C GLY A 192 -2.23 -2.11 23.89
N LEU A 193 -3.14 -2.46 22.96
CA LEU A 193 -2.92 -2.31 21.53
C LEU A 193 -3.54 -1.01 21.00
N PHE A 194 -2.70 -0.06 20.62
CA PHE A 194 -3.15 1.19 19.98
C PHE A 194 -3.98 0.96 18.71
N ILE A 195 -3.68 -0.09 17.94
CA ILE A 195 -4.46 -0.47 16.77
C ILE A 195 -5.90 -0.86 17.13
N CYS A 196 -6.11 -1.50 18.28
CA CYS A 196 -7.45 -1.80 18.79
C CYS A 196 -8.14 -0.48 19.19
N ALA A 197 -7.43 0.39 19.93
CA ALA A 197 -7.96 1.69 20.34
C ALA A 197 -8.42 2.57 19.16
N THR A 198 -7.61 2.66 18.10
CA THR A 198 -7.93 3.43 16.90
C THR A 198 -9.12 2.82 16.15
N THR A 199 -9.17 1.49 16.02
CA THR A 199 -10.28 0.77 15.37
C THR A 199 -11.59 0.98 16.13
N VAL A 200 -11.59 0.79 17.45
CA VAL A 200 -12.75 1.02 18.32
C VAL A 200 -13.23 2.47 18.23
N ALA A 201 -12.33 3.45 18.28
CA ALA A 201 -12.71 4.85 18.13
C ALA A 201 -13.40 5.15 16.79
N ARG A 202 -12.94 4.52 15.70
CA ARG A 202 -13.58 4.66 14.37
C ARG A 202 -14.91 3.93 14.29
N MET A 203 -15.03 2.76 14.93
CA MET A 203 -16.31 2.06 15.02
C MET A 203 -17.36 2.93 15.72
N LEU A 204 -17.01 3.55 16.85
CA LEU A 204 -17.90 4.46 17.60
C LEU A 204 -18.31 5.70 16.80
N ALA A 205 -17.51 6.09 15.82
CA ALA A 205 -17.74 7.24 14.96
C ALA A 205 -18.31 6.87 13.59
N ASP A 206 -18.80 5.63 13.44
CA ASP A 206 -19.34 5.12 12.18
C ASP A 206 -20.60 5.91 11.76
N PRO A 207 -20.58 6.62 10.62
CA PRO A 207 -21.72 7.39 10.15
C PRO A 207 -22.96 6.54 9.79
N LYS A 208 -22.81 5.23 9.62
CA LYS A 208 -23.94 4.31 9.34
C LYS A 208 -24.73 3.98 10.60
N SER A 209 -24.07 3.87 11.74
CA SER A 209 -24.75 3.56 13.00
C SER A 209 -25.51 4.78 13.54
N ARG A 210 -24.93 5.98 13.38
CA ARG A 210 -25.40 7.26 13.94
C ARG A 210 -25.77 7.19 15.43
N ASN A 211 -25.23 6.21 16.15
CA ASN A 211 -25.55 5.98 17.54
C ASN A 211 -24.31 5.46 18.30
N PRO A 212 -23.38 6.36 18.65
CA PRO A 212 -22.16 6.02 19.38
C PRO A 212 -22.44 5.35 20.73
N GLU A 213 -23.55 5.70 21.40
CA GLU A 213 -23.92 5.13 22.69
C GLU A 213 -24.31 3.65 22.57
N LYS A 214 -25.13 3.30 21.57
CA LYS A 214 -25.45 1.91 21.27
C LYS A 214 -24.18 1.13 20.94
N GLN A 215 -23.36 1.65 20.04
CA GLN A 215 -22.11 0.97 19.65
C GLN A 215 -21.15 0.78 20.82
N LEU A 216 -21.06 1.77 21.70
CA LEU A 216 -20.29 1.68 22.92
C LEU A 216 -20.80 0.54 23.79
N ASN A 217 -22.10 0.44 24.02
CA ASN A 217 -22.68 -0.64 24.82
C ASN A 217 -22.52 -2.02 24.14
N ASP A 218 -22.62 -2.10 22.80
CA ASP A 218 -22.37 -3.33 22.03
C ASP A 218 -20.90 -3.78 22.17
N ILE A 219 -19.96 -2.83 22.08
CA ILE A 219 -18.51 -3.08 22.29
C ILE A 219 -18.26 -3.49 23.74
N LEU A 220 -18.87 -2.81 24.71
CA LEU A 220 -18.65 -3.09 26.12
C LEU A 220 -19.26 -4.43 26.56
N SER A 221 -20.39 -4.85 25.98
CA SER A 221 -21.08 -6.10 26.32
C SER A 221 -20.43 -7.37 25.74
N SER A 222 -19.51 -7.24 24.78
CA SER A 222 -18.74 -8.37 24.25
C SER A 222 -17.77 -8.93 25.29
N ASP A 223 -17.87 -10.23 25.60
CA ASP A 223 -17.10 -10.91 26.68
C ASP A 223 -15.58 -10.87 26.49
N ASN A 224 -15.09 -10.68 25.27
CA ASN A 224 -13.70 -10.42 24.94
C ASN A 224 -13.65 -9.56 23.68
N ILE A 225 -12.88 -8.46 23.71
CA ILE A 225 -12.48 -7.77 22.48
C ILE A 225 -11.01 -8.05 22.26
N ARG A 226 -10.71 -9.15 21.60
CA ARG A 226 -9.47 -9.23 20.84
C ARG A 226 -9.64 -8.39 19.58
N LEU A 227 -8.53 -7.96 19.00
CA LEU A 227 -8.56 -7.25 17.72
C LEU A 227 -9.37 -8.05 16.65
N ASP A 228 -9.29 -9.38 16.72
CA ASP A 228 -10.03 -10.32 15.87
C ASP A 228 -11.55 -10.24 16.08
N ASP A 229 -12.02 -10.07 17.32
CA ASP A 229 -13.44 -9.91 17.63
C ASP A 229 -13.97 -8.55 17.14
N THR A 230 -13.12 -7.52 17.21
CA THR A 230 -13.41 -6.19 16.64
C THR A 230 -13.61 -6.28 15.14
N TYR A 231 -12.71 -7.02 14.46
CA TYR A 231 -12.81 -7.27 13.04
C TYR A 231 -14.05 -8.09 12.69
N ALA A 232 -14.33 -9.17 13.42
CA ALA A 232 -15.54 -9.96 13.24
C ALA A 232 -16.82 -9.11 13.34
N GLN A 233 -16.93 -8.24 14.35
CA GLN A 233 -18.07 -7.33 14.49
C GLN A 233 -18.23 -6.36 13.30
N ILE A 234 -17.13 -5.86 12.75
CA ILE A 234 -17.17 -5.00 11.55
C ILE A 234 -17.69 -5.79 10.34
N LEU A 235 -17.23 -7.03 10.19
CA LEU A 235 -17.63 -7.91 9.10
C LEU A 235 -19.10 -8.33 9.21
N ASP A 236 -19.57 -8.69 10.40
CA ASP A 236 -20.98 -9.04 10.65
C ASP A 236 -21.94 -7.87 10.46
N ARG A 237 -21.49 -6.62 10.67
CA ARG A 237 -22.27 -5.43 10.31
C ARG A 237 -22.36 -5.23 8.80
N THR A 238 -21.33 -5.64 8.07
CA THR A 238 -21.26 -5.51 6.61
C THR A 238 -22.06 -6.61 5.92
N CYS A 239 -21.92 -7.86 6.38
CA CYS A 239 -22.70 -9.01 5.92
C CYS A 239 -23.20 -9.84 7.13
N PRO A 240 -24.38 -9.48 7.68
CA PRO A 240 -24.98 -10.22 8.79
C PRO A 240 -25.19 -11.71 8.48
N ILE A 241 -25.27 -12.53 9.52
CA ILE A 241 -25.64 -13.95 9.39
C ILE A 241 -26.99 -14.05 8.66
N GLY A 242 -27.04 -14.86 7.59
CA GLY A 242 -28.20 -14.99 6.72
C GLY A 242 -28.26 -13.99 5.56
N SER A 243 -27.20 -13.19 5.33
CA SER A 243 -27.03 -12.42 4.10
C SER A 243 -27.08 -13.33 2.87
N ASP A 244 -27.58 -12.80 1.76
CA ASP A 244 -27.58 -13.49 0.48
C ASP A 244 -26.14 -13.80 0.03
N SER A 245 -25.98 -14.93 -0.65
CA SER A 245 -24.78 -15.37 -1.34
C SER A 245 -24.17 -14.28 -2.22
N ASP A 246 -25.00 -13.54 -2.97
CA ASP A 246 -24.52 -12.46 -3.85
C ASP A 246 -23.79 -11.35 -3.08
N LEU A 247 -24.27 -10.99 -1.88
CA LEU A 247 -23.63 -9.96 -1.06
C LEU A 247 -22.30 -10.46 -0.49
N LEU A 248 -22.25 -11.72 -0.04
CA LEU A 248 -21.03 -12.34 0.48
C LEU A 248 -19.97 -12.49 -0.63
N ASP A 249 -20.39 -12.86 -1.84
CA ASP A 249 -19.49 -12.98 -2.99
C ASP A 249 -18.99 -11.61 -3.43
N LEU A 250 -19.86 -10.58 -3.47
CA LEU A 250 -19.43 -9.21 -3.72
C LEU A 250 -18.43 -8.74 -2.66
N PHE A 251 -18.70 -9.01 -1.38
CA PHE A 251 -17.80 -8.68 -0.27
C PHE A 251 -16.42 -9.32 -0.48
N ARG A 252 -16.39 -10.63 -0.74
CA ARG A 252 -15.15 -11.40 -0.95
C ARG A 252 -14.38 -10.90 -2.16
N ASN A 253 -15.07 -10.62 -3.27
CA ASN A 253 -14.44 -10.11 -4.49
C ASN A 253 -13.87 -8.69 -4.27
N VAL A 254 -14.59 -7.82 -3.56
CA VAL A 254 -14.14 -6.44 -3.26
C VAL A 254 -12.94 -6.45 -2.33
N LEU A 255 -13.01 -7.12 -1.18
CA LEU A 255 -11.89 -7.16 -0.25
C LEU A 255 -10.74 -8.01 -0.76
N GLY A 256 -11.04 -9.12 -1.43
CA GLY A 256 -10.06 -9.96 -2.10
C GLY A 256 -9.22 -9.18 -3.09
N ALA A 257 -9.85 -8.44 -4.00
CA ALA A 257 -9.16 -7.58 -4.94
C ALA A 257 -8.32 -6.50 -4.23
N LEU A 258 -8.82 -5.86 -3.18
CA LEU A 258 -8.05 -4.88 -2.40
C LEU A 258 -6.86 -5.51 -1.66
N VAL A 259 -6.98 -6.75 -1.18
CA VAL A 259 -5.91 -7.49 -0.48
C VAL A 259 -4.79 -7.85 -1.45
N VAL A 260 -5.12 -8.41 -2.62
CA VAL A 260 -4.10 -8.84 -3.61
C VAL A 260 -3.60 -7.71 -4.50
N ALA A 261 -4.20 -6.53 -4.40
CA ALA A 261 -3.78 -5.35 -5.14
C ALA A 261 -2.38 -4.91 -4.72
N ARG A 262 -1.42 -4.99 -5.64
CA ARG A 262 -0.05 -4.52 -5.39
C ARG A 262 0.08 -3.02 -5.28
N VAL A 263 -0.77 -2.30 -6.01
CA VAL A 263 -0.84 -0.84 -5.95
C VAL A 263 -2.25 -0.50 -5.47
N PRO A 264 -2.41 0.43 -4.51
CA PRO A 264 -3.72 0.83 -4.04
C PRO A 264 -4.64 1.20 -5.22
N ILE A 265 -5.87 0.69 -5.20
CA ILE A 265 -6.82 0.80 -6.32
C ILE A 265 -7.87 1.85 -5.96
N ASN A 266 -8.24 2.70 -6.92
CA ASN A 266 -9.40 3.59 -6.74
C ASN A 266 -10.71 2.85 -7.02
N ILE A 267 -11.83 3.39 -6.53
CA ILE A 267 -13.12 2.70 -6.62
C ILE A 267 -13.59 2.43 -8.06
N HIS A 268 -13.22 3.26 -9.02
CA HIS A 268 -13.61 3.09 -10.42
C HIS A 268 -12.81 1.98 -11.10
N ALA A 269 -11.50 1.91 -10.83
CA ALA A 269 -10.66 0.81 -11.28
C ALA A 269 -11.13 -0.52 -10.66
N LEU A 270 -11.41 -0.52 -9.35
CA LEU A 270 -11.91 -1.70 -8.64
C LEU A 270 -13.23 -2.20 -9.23
N ALA A 271 -14.21 -1.30 -9.41
CA ALA A 271 -15.49 -1.63 -10.02
C ALA A 271 -15.29 -2.20 -11.44
N SER A 272 -14.50 -1.52 -12.28
CA SER A 272 -14.23 -1.95 -13.64
C SER A 272 -13.62 -3.36 -13.70
N LEU A 273 -12.68 -3.68 -12.81
CA LEU A 273 -11.99 -4.98 -12.75
C LEU A 273 -12.89 -6.10 -12.23
N LEU A 274 -13.85 -5.79 -11.37
CA LEU A 274 -14.79 -6.76 -10.79
C LEU A 274 -16.08 -6.93 -11.60
N SER A 275 -16.34 -6.06 -12.59
CA SER A 275 -17.55 -6.14 -13.42
C SER A 275 -17.50 -7.38 -14.35
N PRO A 276 -18.55 -8.24 -14.34
CA PRO A 276 -18.58 -9.45 -15.16
C PRO A 276 -18.49 -9.21 -16.67
N ASP A 277 -19.13 -8.13 -17.14
CA ASP A 277 -19.27 -7.73 -18.55
C ASP A 277 -18.13 -6.81 -19.04
N GLY A 278 -17.08 -6.66 -18.24
CA GLY A 278 -16.90 -5.38 -17.59
C GLY A 278 -17.25 -4.12 -18.39
N SER A 279 -18.37 -3.54 -18.01
CA SER A 279 -18.70 -2.15 -18.31
C SER A 279 -18.03 -1.20 -17.31
N GLN A 280 -17.81 0.05 -17.73
CA GLN A 280 -17.39 1.15 -16.84
C GLN A 280 -18.60 1.63 -16.03
N GLY A 281 -19.08 0.80 -15.09
CA GLY A 281 -20.27 1.12 -14.32
C GLY A 281 -19.95 2.10 -13.18
N ARG A 282 -20.12 3.41 -13.40
CA ARG A 282 -20.20 4.36 -12.26
C ARG A 282 -21.24 3.92 -11.23
N GLU A 283 -22.31 3.29 -11.71
CA GLU A 283 -23.34 2.66 -10.89
C GLU A 283 -22.80 1.50 -10.05
N PHE A 284 -21.97 0.61 -10.63
CA PHE A 284 -21.37 -0.49 -9.87
C PHE A 284 -20.35 0.00 -8.83
N ALA A 285 -19.58 1.04 -9.16
CA ALA A 285 -18.72 1.72 -8.19
C ALA A 285 -19.53 2.31 -7.03
N HIS A 286 -20.67 2.95 -7.32
CA HIS A 286 -21.58 3.45 -6.30
C HIS A 286 -22.15 2.31 -5.46
N HIS A 287 -22.55 1.21 -6.08
CA HIS A 287 -23.05 0.01 -5.41
C HIS A 287 -22.00 -0.54 -4.43
N ILE A 288 -20.76 -0.83 -4.89
CA ILE A 288 -19.64 -1.27 -4.04
C ILE A 288 -19.41 -0.32 -2.87
N ARG A 289 -19.45 1.00 -3.11
CA ARG A 289 -19.30 2.00 -2.04
C ARG A 289 -20.40 1.86 -1.00
N ALA A 290 -21.65 1.80 -1.46
CA ALA A 290 -22.83 1.87 -0.62
C ALA A 290 -23.04 0.58 0.19
N THR A 291 -22.73 -0.59 -0.39
CA THR A 291 -23.01 -1.91 0.20
C THR A 291 -21.82 -2.48 0.98
N ILE A 292 -20.59 -2.28 0.50
CA ILE A 292 -19.39 -2.87 1.14
C ILE A 292 -18.56 -1.80 1.82
N LEU A 293 -17.96 -0.88 1.05
CA LEU A 293 -16.89 -0.02 1.58
C LEU A 293 -17.38 0.90 2.69
N SER A 294 -18.61 1.44 2.59
CA SER A 294 -19.13 2.37 3.59
C SER A 294 -19.26 1.79 5.00
N TYR A 295 -19.31 0.47 5.16
CA TYR A 295 -19.34 -0.22 6.46
C TYR A 295 -17.93 -0.52 7.02
N LEU A 296 -16.90 -0.34 6.19
CA LEU A 296 -15.51 -0.73 6.49
C LEU A 296 -14.60 0.47 6.80
N GLN A 297 -15.14 1.66 7.06
CA GLN A 297 -14.37 2.88 7.36
C GLN A 297 -13.50 2.78 8.65
N ALA A 298 -13.81 1.80 9.50
CA ALA A 298 -13.01 1.48 10.67
C ALA A 298 -11.66 0.80 10.32
N VAL A 299 -11.57 0.17 9.15
CA VAL A 299 -10.40 -0.62 8.69
C VAL A 299 -9.86 -0.19 7.33
N LEU A 300 -10.64 0.57 6.56
CA LEU A 300 -10.27 1.14 5.27
C LEU A 300 -10.25 2.67 5.31
N ILE A 301 -9.28 3.27 4.63
CA ILE A 301 -9.39 4.66 4.18
C ILE A 301 -10.09 4.66 2.84
N ILE A 302 -11.21 5.37 2.78
CA ILE A 302 -12.06 5.45 1.59
C ILE A 302 -12.20 6.94 1.26
N PRO A 303 -11.52 7.42 0.22
CA PRO A 303 -11.60 8.81 -0.19
C PRO A 303 -13.03 9.23 -0.53
N ASP A 304 -13.36 10.49 -0.29
CA ASP A 304 -14.65 11.04 -0.68
C ASP A 304 -14.70 11.24 -2.20
N VAL A 305 -15.85 10.92 -2.79
CA VAL A 305 -16.03 10.98 -4.26
C VAL A 305 -16.37 12.41 -4.68
N GLU A 306 -16.93 13.23 -3.77
CA GLU A 306 -17.52 14.54 -4.07
C GLU A 306 -16.60 15.74 -3.74
N ALA A 307 -15.45 15.53 -3.09
CA ALA A 307 -14.54 16.61 -2.70
C ALA A 307 -13.51 16.96 -3.80
N SER A 308 -13.81 17.98 -4.61
CA SER A 308 -12.92 18.79 -5.47
C SER A 308 -12.12 18.11 -6.60
N GLU A 309 -11.84 18.90 -7.66
CA GLU A 309 -11.15 18.59 -8.93
C GLU A 309 -9.65 18.26 -8.80
N VAL A 310 -9.15 17.93 -7.61
CA VAL A 310 -7.74 17.57 -7.42
C VAL A 310 -7.54 16.08 -7.69
N ALA A 311 -6.91 15.81 -8.85
CA ALA A 311 -6.31 14.56 -9.33
C ALA A 311 -7.03 13.26 -8.87
N GLN A 312 -7.83 12.67 -9.77
CA GLN A 312 -8.54 11.41 -9.54
C GLN A 312 -7.62 10.25 -9.09
N ASP A 313 -6.32 10.36 -9.36
CA ASP A 313 -5.26 9.40 -9.01
C ASP A 313 -4.88 9.42 -7.51
N ALA A 314 -5.29 10.44 -6.74
CA ALA A 314 -5.06 10.52 -5.29
C ALA A 314 -6.16 9.83 -4.44
N ARG A 315 -7.21 9.30 -5.08
CA ARG A 315 -8.37 8.69 -4.39
C ARG A 315 -8.28 7.17 -4.31
N LEU A 316 -7.20 6.68 -3.70
CA LEU A 316 -6.94 5.26 -3.56
C LEU A 316 -7.57 4.70 -2.28
N ILE A 317 -8.18 3.51 -2.39
CA ILE A 317 -8.65 2.76 -1.23
C ILE A 317 -7.46 1.98 -0.67
N HIS A 318 -7.26 2.05 0.64
CA HIS A 318 -6.23 1.25 1.29
C HIS A 318 -6.62 0.86 2.71
N PHE A 319 -6.06 -0.25 3.17
CA PHE A 319 -6.18 -0.67 4.56
C PHE A 319 -5.48 0.34 5.47
N ILE A 320 -6.08 0.59 6.64
CA ILE A 320 -5.47 1.42 7.67
C ILE A 320 -4.29 0.66 8.30
N HIS A 321 -4.45 -0.66 8.46
CA HIS A 321 -3.46 -1.53 9.09
C HIS A 321 -3.45 -2.93 8.46
N THR A 322 -2.26 -3.51 8.32
CA THR A 322 -2.04 -4.84 7.74
C THR A 322 -2.64 -5.97 8.58
N PHE A 323 -2.81 -5.79 9.89
CA PHE A 323 -3.44 -6.79 10.78
C PHE A 323 -4.84 -7.23 10.35
N PHE A 324 -5.59 -6.37 9.67
CA PHE A 324 -6.90 -6.73 9.13
C PHE A 324 -6.78 -7.62 7.88
N VAL A 325 -5.77 -7.37 7.05
CA VAL A 325 -5.43 -8.27 5.93
C VAL A 325 -4.99 -9.64 6.47
N ASP A 326 -4.09 -9.66 7.46
CA ASP A 326 -3.65 -10.88 8.14
C ASP A 326 -4.78 -11.64 8.83
N TYR A 327 -5.84 -10.93 9.22
CA TYR A 327 -7.05 -11.55 9.76
C TYR A 327 -7.82 -12.24 8.64
N LEU A 328 -8.17 -11.52 7.57
CA LEU A 328 -8.96 -12.03 6.45
C LEU A 328 -8.33 -13.22 5.70
N THR A 329 -7.02 -13.42 5.81
CA THR A 329 -6.30 -14.52 5.13
C THR A 329 -5.93 -15.68 6.05
N ASN A 330 -6.34 -15.64 7.33
CA ASN A 330 -5.97 -16.64 8.33
C ASN A 330 -7.19 -17.42 8.83
N SER A 331 -7.27 -18.69 8.43
CA SER A 331 -8.38 -19.59 8.77
C SER A 331 -8.52 -19.91 10.26
N PHE A 332 -7.48 -19.67 11.07
CA PHE A 332 -7.55 -19.83 12.54
C PHE A 332 -8.13 -18.60 13.24
N ARG A 333 -8.24 -17.47 12.54
CA ARG A 333 -8.68 -16.18 13.09
C ARG A 333 -10.00 -15.71 12.50
N CYS A 334 -10.17 -15.85 11.19
CA CYS A 334 -11.33 -15.35 10.46
C CYS A 334 -12.42 -16.40 10.30
N ASP A 335 -13.68 -15.98 10.44
CA ASP A 335 -14.85 -16.78 10.06
C ASP A 335 -14.74 -17.18 8.57
N HIS A 336 -14.95 -18.46 8.28
CA HIS A 336 -14.94 -19.03 6.93
C HIS A 336 -15.82 -18.26 5.91
N ARG A 337 -16.88 -17.56 6.35
CA ARG A 337 -17.69 -16.70 5.49
C ARG A 337 -16.90 -15.56 4.87
N PHE A 338 -15.88 -15.06 5.57
CA PHE A 338 -15.09 -13.90 5.16
C PHE A 338 -13.65 -14.24 4.80
N LEU A 339 -13.22 -15.47 5.08
CA LEU A 339 -11.89 -15.96 4.75
C LEU A 339 -11.60 -15.82 3.25
N LEU A 340 -10.44 -15.25 2.93
CA LEU A 340 -9.98 -15.01 1.56
C LEU A 340 -8.83 -15.97 1.23
N ASP A 341 -9.00 -16.74 0.16
CA ASP A 341 -7.90 -17.47 -0.47
C ASP A 341 -7.16 -16.56 -1.44
N LEU A 342 -5.90 -16.26 -1.15
CA LEU A 342 -5.09 -15.33 -1.94
C LEU A 342 -4.90 -15.79 -3.39
N SER A 343 -4.76 -17.11 -3.61
CA SER A 343 -4.58 -17.67 -4.95
C SER A 343 -5.84 -17.48 -5.78
N GLU A 344 -7.01 -17.75 -5.20
CA GLU A 344 -8.32 -17.50 -5.83
C GLU A 344 -8.53 -16.00 -6.12
N GLN A 345 -8.12 -15.12 -5.19
CA GLN A 345 -8.27 -13.68 -5.40
C GLN A 345 -7.33 -13.16 -6.51
N HIS A 346 -6.10 -13.70 -6.60
CA HIS A 346 -5.19 -13.39 -7.70
C HIS A 346 -5.76 -13.85 -9.05
N GLU A 347 -6.34 -15.05 -9.11
CA GLU A 347 -7.01 -15.57 -10.32
C GLU A 347 -8.16 -14.65 -10.75
N LYS A 348 -9.08 -14.33 -9.83
CA LYS A 348 -10.22 -13.43 -10.11
C LYS A 348 -9.76 -12.08 -10.64
N LEU A 349 -8.73 -11.49 -10.03
CA LEU A 349 -8.22 -10.19 -10.46
C LEU A 349 -7.43 -10.29 -11.77
N ALA A 350 -6.76 -11.40 -12.05
CA ALA A 350 -6.12 -11.67 -13.36
C ALA A 350 -7.17 -11.73 -14.48
N ILE A 351 -8.28 -12.46 -14.27
CA ILE A 351 -9.41 -12.53 -15.19
C ILE A 351 -9.99 -11.14 -15.43
N GLY A 352 -10.24 -10.38 -14.35
CA GLY A 352 -10.69 -8.99 -14.42
C GLY A 352 -9.77 -8.13 -15.29
N CYS A 353 -8.47 -8.16 -15.02
CA CYS A 353 -7.45 -7.43 -15.80
C CYS A 353 -7.49 -7.81 -17.28
N LEU A 354 -7.44 -9.09 -17.61
CA LEU A 354 -7.44 -9.57 -18.99
C LEU A 354 -8.72 -9.18 -19.74
N ARG A 355 -9.88 -9.26 -19.07
CA ARG A 355 -11.15 -8.79 -19.64
C ARG A 355 -11.15 -7.27 -19.88
N ARG A 356 -10.50 -6.45 -19.04
CA ARG A 356 -10.31 -5.01 -19.31
C ARG A 356 -9.44 -4.77 -20.53
N MET A 357 -8.39 -5.56 -20.69
CA MET A 357 -7.43 -5.40 -21.79
C MET A 357 -8.05 -5.67 -23.17
N ARG A 358 -9.27 -6.20 -23.25
CA ARG A 358 -10.06 -6.25 -24.50
C ARG A 358 -10.42 -4.87 -25.05
N ASP A 359 -10.42 -3.84 -24.19
CA ASP A 359 -10.68 -2.44 -24.56
C ASP A 359 -9.46 -1.79 -25.24
N LEU A 360 -8.29 -2.44 -25.23
CA LEU A 360 -7.11 -1.97 -25.94
C LEU A 360 -7.35 -1.94 -27.44
N LYS A 361 -7.11 -0.79 -28.06
CA LYS A 361 -7.17 -0.59 -29.51
C LYS A 361 -5.89 0.11 -29.99
N HIS A 362 -5.64 -0.01 -31.28
CA HIS A 362 -4.58 0.75 -31.94
C HIS A 362 -4.79 2.25 -31.73
N ASN A 363 -3.71 2.96 -31.40
CA ASN A 363 -3.71 4.40 -31.19
C ASN A 363 -4.74 4.84 -30.13
N MET A 364 -4.58 4.36 -28.90
CA MET A 364 -5.54 4.57 -27.81
C MET A 364 -5.90 6.05 -27.59
N CYS A 365 -4.92 6.94 -27.74
CA CYS A 365 -5.06 8.38 -27.51
C CYS A 365 -5.18 9.22 -28.80
N ASP A 366 -5.31 8.57 -29.97
CA ASP A 366 -5.42 9.20 -31.29
C ASP A 366 -4.30 10.24 -31.59
N PHE A 367 -3.05 9.87 -31.30
CA PHE A 367 -1.88 10.72 -31.58
C PHE A 367 -1.32 10.50 -32.98
N ASP A 368 -0.56 11.49 -33.45
CA ASP A 368 0.28 11.35 -34.64
C ASP A 368 1.39 10.32 -34.35
N PRO A 369 1.46 9.20 -35.10
CA PRO A 369 2.44 8.14 -34.86
C PRO A 369 3.89 8.57 -35.12
N SER A 370 4.12 9.74 -35.71
CA SER A 370 5.47 10.30 -35.90
C SER A 370 6.05 10.97 -34.65
N LEU A 371 5.22 11.29 -33.64
CA LEU A 371 5.65 11.94 -32.42
C LEU A 371 6.18 10.95 -31.38
N LEU A 372 7.24 11.33 -30.68
CA LEU A 372 7.64 10.66 -29.44
C LEU A 372 6.68 11.05 -28.31
N ASN A 373 6.48 10.18 -27.33
CA ASN A 373 5.68 10.49 -26.14
C ASN A 373 6.15 11.78 -25.44
N SER A 374 7.45 12.07 -25.45
CA SER A 374 8.03 13.30 -24.88
C SER A 374 7.69 14.58 -25.64
N GLU A 375 7.20 14.46 -26.88
CA GLU A 375 6.84 15.57 -27.77
C GLU A 375 5.33 15.85 -27.73
N VAL A 376 4.54 14.97 -27.12
CA VAL A 376 3.09 15.13 -26.98
C VAL A 376 2.78 16.11 -25.83
N PRO A 377 2.16 17.27 -26.10
CA PRO A 377 1.70 18.18 -25.06
C PRO A 377 0.64 17.52 -24.18
N ASP A 378 0.67 17.77 -22.88
CA ASP A 378 -0.33 17.30 -21.92
C ASP A 378 -0.62 15.78 -21.97
N LEU A 379 0.39 14.96 -22.33
CA LEU A 379 0.27 13.50 -22.50
C LEU A 379 -0.44 12.82 -21.33
N GLU A 380 -0.12 13.20 -20.08
CA GLU A 380 -0.76 12.60 -18.90
C GLU A 380 -2.28 12.84 -18.86
N GLN A 381 -2.75 14.01 -19.31
CA GLN A 381 -4.17 14.31 -19.38
C GLN A 381 -4.86 13.45 -20.45
N HIS A 382 -4.24 13.33 -21.63
CA HIS A 382 -4.74 12.46 -22.68
C HIS A 382 -4.80 10.99 -22.26
N ILE A 383 -3.81 10.50 -21.50
CA ILE A 383 -3.84 9.15 -20.93
C ILE A 383 -5.03 9.00 -19.98
N ARG A 384 -5.27 9.96 -19.09
CA ARG A 384 -6.44 9.92 -18.17
C ARG A 384 -7.77 9.91 -18.92
N ASP A 385 -7.86 10.64 -20.02
CA ASP A 385 -9.10 10.78 -20.77
C ASP A 385 -9.40 9.57 -21.68
N ASN A 386 -8.36 8.87 -22.15
CA ASN A 386 -8.51 7.76 -23.11
C ASN A 386 -8.25 6.38 -22.53
N ILE A 387 -7.44 6.27 -21.47
CA ILE A 387 -7.10 5.01 -20.82
C ILE A 387 -7.68 5.03 -19.41
N SER A 388 -8.81 4.35 -19.23
CA SER A 388 -9.49 4.32 -17.93
C SER A 388 -8.59 3.82 -16.79
N PRO A 389 -8.84 4.20 -15.53
CA PRO A 389 -8.05 3.73 -14.39
C PRO A 389 -7.99 2.20 -14.26
N GLY A 390 -9.09 1.50 -14.56
CA GLY A 390 -9.13 0.04 -14.56
C GLY A 390 -8.23 -0.57 -15.64
N LEU A 391 -8.20 0.03 -16.84
CA LEU A 391 -7.33 -0.41 -17.92
C LEU A 391 -5.85 -0.11 -17.66
N GLN A 392 -5.54 1.05 -17.06
CA GLN A 392 -4.18 1.37 -16.61
C GLN A 392 -3.68 0.35 -15.57
N TYR A 393 -4.52 0.03 -14.57
CA TYR A 393 -4.20 -0.99 -13.58
C TYR A 393 -3.98 -2.36 -14.26
N ALA A 394 -4.93 -2.78 -15.11
CA ALA A 394 -4.85 -4.05 -15.82
C ALA A 394 -3.54 -4.17 -16.61
N CYS A 395 -3.22 -3.18 -17.45
CA CYS A 395 -2.01 -3.19 -18.25
C CYS A 395 -0.74 -3.26 -17.38
N THR A 396 -0.72 -2.61 -16.22
CA THR A 396 0.47 -2.51 -15.38
C THR A 396 0.62 -3.62 -14.34
N GLN A 397 -0.44 -4.35 -14.01
CA GLN A 397 -0.43 -5.37 -12.94
C GLN A 397 -0.82 -6.77 -13.39
N VAL A 398 -1.30 -6.97 -14.63
CA VAL A 398 -1.79 -8.27 -15.13
C VAL A 398 -0.77 -9.42 -14.95
N SER A 399 0.52 -9.18 -15.23
CA SER A 399 1.55 -10.22 -15.13
C SER A 399 1.77 -10.69 -13.69
N VAL A 400 1.61 -9.79 -12.72
CA VAL A 400 1.71 -10.12 -11.30
C VAL A 400 0.58 -11.07 -10.91
N HIS A 401 -0.66 -10.74 -11.27
CA HIS A 401 -1.81 -11.57 -10.91
C HIS A 401 -1.76 -12.94 -11.59
N ILE A 402 -1.38 -12.99 -12.89
CA ILE A 402 -1.15 -14.26 -13.61
C ILE A 402 -0.09 -15.11 -12.89
N SER A 403 1.04 -14.51 -12.50
CA SER A 403 2.13 -15.27 -11.87
C SER A 403 1.78 -15.91 -10.52
N GLN A 404 0.69 -15.46 -9.88
CA GLN A 404 0.17 -15.98 -8.61
C GLN A 404 -1.09 -16.83 -8.79
N THR A 405 -1.57 -16.99 -10.02
CA THR A 405 -2.74 -17.80 -10.35
C THR A 405 -2.32 -19.28 -10.43
N PRO A 406 -3.16 -20.25 -10.01
CA PRO A 406 -2.91 -21.68 -10.25
C PRO A 406 -2.71 -21.99 -11.74
N ALA A 407 -1.76 -22.86 -12.07
CA ALA A 407 -1.43 -23.18 -13.47
C ALA A 407 -2.58 -23.87 -14.22
N GLU A 408 -3.49 -24.49 -13.46
CA GLU A 408 -4.68 -25.19 -13.93
C GLU A 408 -5.83 -24.25 -14.32
N SER A 409 -5.70 -22.92 -14.11
CA SER A 409 -6.73 -21.95 -14.49
C SER A 409 -6.91 -21.86 -16.01
N GLY A 410 -7.87 -22.63 -16.53
CA GLY A 410 -8.19 -22.68 -17.96
C GLY A 410 -8.71 -21.36 -18.51
N GLU A 411 -9.46 -20.59 -17.71
CA GLU A 411 -9.97 -19.29 -18.14
C GLU A 411 -8.84 -18.26 -18.29
N VAL A 412 -7.94 -18.17 -17.31
CA VAL A 412 -6.77 -17.26 -17.41
C VAL A 412 -5.91 -17.65 -18.59
N ARG A 413 -5.67 -18.95 -18.82
CA ARG A 413 -4.90 -19.43 -19.98
C ARG A 413 -5.53 -18.97 -21.30
N THR A 414 -6.83 -19.17 -21.47
CA THR A 414 -7.57 -18.75 -22.67
C THR A 414 -7.47 -17.24 -22.92
N LEU A 415 -7.62 -16.44 -21.86
CA LEU A 415 -7.56 -14.98 -21.94
C LEU A 415 -6.13 -14.47 -22.22
N VAL A 416 -5.10 -15.15 -21.72
CA VAL A 416 -3.70 -14.84 -22.04
C VAL A 416 -3.38 -15.14 -23.49
N GLU A 417 -3.88 -16.25 -24.03
CA GLU A 417 -3.74 -16.60 -25.45
C GLU A 417 -4.42 -15.56 -26.35
N GLU A 418 -5.62 -15.10 -25.98
CA GLU A 418 -6.33 -14.01 -26.66
C GLU A 418 -5.51 -12.71 -26.65
N LEU A 419 -4.99 -12.31 -25.48
CA LEU A 419 -4.12 -11.14 -25.34
C LEU A 419 -2.91 -11.26 -26.28
N ALA A 420 -2.22 -12.40 -26.26
CA ALA A 420 -1.03 -12.64 -27.08
C ALA A 420 -1.32 -12.58 -28.58
N ALA A 421 -2.45 -13.15 -29.01
CA ALA A 421 -2.81 -13.23 -30.42
C ALA A 421 -3.35 -11.91 -31.00
N VAL A 422 -4.15 -11.17 -30.23
CA VAL A 422 -4.95 -10.05 -30.77
C VAL A 422 -4.50 -8.69 -30.25
N ARG A 423 -4.03 -8.63 -29.00
CA ARG A 423 -3.91 -7.36 -28.25
C ARG A 423 -2.49 -7.05 -27.77
N LEU A 424 -1.50 -7.92 -28.02
CA LEU A 424 -0.12 -7.77 -27.54
C LEU A 424 0.49 -6.44 -27.94
N MET A 425 0.37 -6.04 -29.22
CA MET A 425 0.91 -4.78 -29.70
C MET A 425 0.23 -3.57 -29.07
N TYR A 426 -1.08 -3.64 -28.83
CA TYR A 426 -1.81 -2.56 -28.17
C TYR A 426 -1.49 -2.47 -26.67
N TRP A 427 -1.18 -3.60 -26.04
CA TRP A 427 -0.69 -3.60 -24.66
C TRP A 427 0.68 -2.93 -24.56
N LEU A 428 1.60 -3.20 -25.50
CA LEU A 428 2.90 -2.51 -25.59
C LEU A 428 2.74 -1.01 -25.84
N GLU A 429 1.81 -0.63 -26.71
CA GLU A 429 1.46 0.78 -26.94
C GLU A 429 0.96 1.45 -25.65
N GLY A 430 0.01 0.82 -24.94
CA GLY A 430 -0.50 1.33 -23.68
C GLY A 430 0.60 1.47 -22.61
N LEU A 431 1.47 0.47 -22.47
CA LEU A 431 2.64 0.54 -21.57
C LEU A 431 3.63 1.62 -22.01
N SER A 432 3.80 1.86 -23.30
CA SER A 432 4.61 2.96 -23.84
C SER A 432 4.06 4.32 -23.41
N LEU A 433 2.78 4.57 -23.64
CA LEU A 433 2.10 5.79 -23.24
C LEU A 433 2.25 6.06 -21.74
N MET A 434 2.11 5.03 -20.91
CA MET A 434 2.28 5.12 -19.45
C MET A 434 3.76 5.20 -18.99
N GLY A 435 4.74 5.18 -19.90
CA GLY A 435 6.16 5.23 -19.56
C GLY A 435 6.70 3.96 -18.88
N ARG A 436 6.04 2.82 -19.11
CA ARG A 436 6.30 1.51 -18.45
C ARG A 436 7.01 0.50 -19.35
N VAL A 437 7.51 0.91 -20.52
CA VAL A 437 8.27 0.04 -21.45
C VAL A 437 9.41 -0.74 -20.77
N PRO A 438 10.20 -0.16 -19.85
CA PRO A 438 11.29 -0.91 -19.20
C PRO A 438 10.84 -2.16 -18.42
N GLU A 439 9.57 -2.22 -18.02
CA GLU A 439 9.01 -3.33 -17.23
C GLU A 439 8.50 -4.48 -18.09
N VAL A 440 8.23 -4.24 -19.38
CA VAL A 440 7.61 -5.18 -20.33
C VAL A 440 8.30 -6.55 -20.33
N VAL A 441 9.63 -6.57 -20.40
CA VAL A 441 10.39 -7.82 -20.47
C VAL A 441 10.20 -8.67 -19.21
N GLY A 442 10.17 -8.03 -18.04
CA GLY A 442 9.90 -8.72 -16.78
C GLY A 442 8.48 -9.26 -16.72
N MET A 443 7.50 -8.47 -17.18
CA MET A 443 6.09 -8.86 -17.23
C MET A 443 5.86 -10.04 -18.19
N ALA A 444 6.44 -9.98 -19.39
CA ALA A 444 6.36 -11.05 -20.37
C ALA A 444 7.02 -12.34 -19.84
N SER A 445 8.18 -12.23 -19.19
CA SER A 445 8.86 -13.38 -18.60
C SER A 445 8.05 -14.04 -17.47
N GLN A 446 7.33 -13.26 -16.66
CA GLN A 446 6.41 -13.80 -15.64
C GLN A 446 5.28 -14.62 -16.27
N ILE A 447 4.64 -14.08 -17.32
CA ILE A 447 3.54 -14.74 -18.03
C ILE A 447 4.06 -16.00 -18.75
N GLU A 448 5.20 -15.92 -19.42
CA GLU A 448 5.82 -17.05 -20.11
C GLU A 448 6.18 -18.18 -19.14
N THR A 449 6.70 -17.83 -17.95
CA THR A 449 7.02 -18.81 -16.91
C THR A 449 5.77 -19.52 -16.42
N TRP A 450 4.68 -18.79 -16.22
CA TRP A 450 3.40 -19.35 -15.81
C TRP A 450 2.80 -20.29 -16.87
N LEU A 451 2.90 -19.94 -18.16
CA LEU A 451 2.41 -20.78 -19.27
C LEU A 451 3.16 -22.12 -19.44
N LYS A 452 4.38 -22.22 -18.91
CA LYS A 452 5.21 -23.43 -19.00
C LYS A 452 4.90 -24.47 -17.92
N VAL A 453 4.10 -24.10 -16.92
CA VAL A 453 3.58 -25.01 -15.89
C VAL A 453 2.29 -25.64 -16.39
#